data_AF-A0A7U4E648-F1
#
_entry.id   AF-A0A7U4E648-F1
#
_cell.length_a   1.000
_cell.length_b   1.000
_cell.length_c   1.000
_cell.angle_alpha   90.00
_cell.angle_beta   90.00
_cell.angle_gamma   90.00
#
_symmetry.space_group_name_H-M   'P 1'
#
loop_
_entity.id
_entity.type
_entity.pdbx_description
1 polymer ?
#
loop_
_entity_poly.entity_id
_entity_poly.type
_entity_poly.pdbx_seq_one_letter_code
_entity_poly.pdbx_strand_id
1 'polypeptide(L)' 'MSTAQILYEQYKVLPKKVKAELKALINRDEEEVLTDISLPAIHRGLDSIKKLKEGKVKTTNARQFLAELKEELLRCA' A
#
# COMPACT_ATOMS: atom_id res chain seq x y z
N MET A 1 8.89 -35.03 -4.80
CA MET A 1 9.43 -33.71 -5.19
C MET A 1 8.81 -32.67 -4.28
N SER A 2 9.62 -31.90 -3.57
CA SER A 2 9.12 -30.77 -2.79
C SER A 2 8.90 -29.54 -3.69
N THR A 3 8.07 -28.59 -3.24
CA THR A 3 7.84 -27.31 -3.92
C THR A 3 9.14 -26.53 -4.12
N ALA A 4 10.04 -26.55 -3.13
CA ALA A 4 11.36 -25.94 -3.22
C ALA A 4 12.24 -26.57 -4.32
N GLN A 5 12.19 -27.90 -4.49
CA GLN A 5 12.93 -28.58 -5.55
C GLN A 5 12.41 -28.21 -6.94
N ILE A 6 11.09 -28.11 -7.11
CA ILE A 6 10.48 -27.72 -8.39
C ILE A 6 10.91 -26.30 -8.78
N LEU A 7 10.85 -25.35 -7.82
CA LEU A 7 11.28 -23.98 -8.05
C LEU A 7 12.77 -23.86 -8.39
N TYR A 8 13.62 -24.69 -7.76
CA TYR A 8 15.04 -24.71 -8.04
C TYR A 8 15.37 -25.21 -9.47
N GLU A 9 14.72 -26.28 -9.92
CA GLU A 9 14.92 -26.80 -11.28
C GLU A 9 14.42 -25.80 -12.34
N GLN A 10 13.30 -25.12 -12.06
CA GLN A 10 12.82 -24.03 -12.92
C GLN A 10 13.79 -22.85 -12.93
N TYR A 11 14.31 -22.43 -11.77
CA TYR A 11 15.31 -21.36 -11.67
C TYR A 11 16.57 -21.68 -12.48
N LYS A 12 17.04 -22.94 -12.43
CA LYS A 12 18.27 -23.38 -13.09
C LYS A 12 18.24 -23.22 -14.61
N VAL A 13 17.08 -23.38 -15.25
CA VAL A 13 16.95 -23.27 -16.71
C VAL A 13 16.76 -21.84 -17.21
N LEU A 14 16.58 -20.86 -16.32
CA LEU A 14 16.35 -19.46 -16.71
C LEU A 14 17.62 -18.79 -17.29
N PRO A 15 17.47 -17.82 -18.23
CA PRO A 15 18.56 -16.99 -18.71
C PRO A 15 19.22 -16.16 -17.60
N LYS A 16 20.52 -15.85 -17.74
CA LYS A 16 21.31 -15.15 -16.71
C LYS A 16 20.69 -13.82 -16.24
N LYS A 17 20.10 -13.06 -17.17
CA LYS A 17 19.43 -11.77 -16.86
C LYS A 17 18.22 -11.98 -15.93
N VAL A 18 17.35 -12.92 -16.30
CA VAL A 18 16.14 -13.26 -15.53
C VAL A 18 16.49 -13.83 -14.16
N LYS A 19 17.54 -14.64 -14.06
CA LYS A 19 18.04 -15.13 -12.76
C LYS A 19 18.49 -14.00 -11.84
N ALA A 20 19.16 -12.98 -12.38
CA ALA A 20 19.63 -11.84 -11.61
C ALA A 20 18.45 -11.00 -11.10
N GLU A 21 17.45 -10.74 -11.95
CA GLU A 21 16.22 -10.04 -11.58
C GLU A 21 15.40 -10.80 -10.54
N LEU A 22 15.20 -12.11 -10.73
CA LEU A 22 14.45 -12.95 -9.79
C LEU A 22 15.17 -13.05 -8.43
N LYS A 23 16.50 -13.19 -8.44
CA LYS A 23 17.30 -13.16 -7.19
C LYS A 23 17.20 -11.79 -6.51
N ALA A 24 17.21 -10.71 -7.28
CA ALA A 24 17.03 -9.36 -6.75
C ALA A 24 15.63 -9.19 -6.15
N LEU A 25 14.58 -9.76 -6.75
CA LEU A 25 13.21 -9.73 -6.22
C LEU A 25 13.05 -10.56 -4.94
N ILE A 26 13.63 -11.77 -4.89
CA ILE A 26 13.58 -12.63 -3.69
C ILE A 26 14.33 -12.00 -2.52
N ASN A 27 15.46 -11.37 -2.81
CA ASN A 27 16.30 -10.70 -1.81
C ASN A 27 15.86 -9.26 -1.54
N ARG A 28 14.83 -8.76 -2.23
CA ARG A 28 14.25 -7.47 -1.93
C ARG A 28 13.43 -7.67 -0.69
N ASP A 29 13.98 -7.27 0.46
CA ASP A 29 13.24 -7.26 1.71
C ASP A 29 11.92 -6.52 1.47
N GLU A 30 10.80 -7.17 1.77
CA GLU A 30 9.44 -6.62 1.62
C GLU A 30 9.21 -5.35 2.46
N GLU A 31 10.22 -4.85 3.18
CA GLU A 31 10.17 -3.63 3.98
C GLU A 31 10.11 -2.34 3.14
N GLU A 32 10.49 -2.38 1.85
CA GLU A 32 10.42 -1.20 0.98
C GLU A 32 9.09 -1.03 0.22
N VAL A 33 8.04 -1.76 0.62
CA VAL A 33 6.66 -1.51 0.18
C VAL A 33 5.73 -1.30 1.37
N LEU A 34 6.20 -0.59 2.39
CA LEU A 34 5.32 0.27 3.15
C LEU A 34 5.60 1.67 2.66
N THR A 35 4.82 2.10 1.65
CA THR A 35 4.56 3.53 1.41
C THR A 35 4.55 4.26 2.74
N ASP A 36 5.24 5.40 2.85
CA ASP A 36 5.19 6.35 3.96
C ASP A 36 3.76 6.86 4.20
N ILE A 37 2.83 5.98 4.54
CA ILE A 37 1.50 6.32 5.00
C ILE A 37 1.74 6.76 6.42
N SER A 38 1.93 8.07 6.55
CA SER A 38 1.97 8.77 7.83
C SER A 38 0.89 8.18 8.76
N LEU A 39 1.29 7.45 9.80
CA LEU A 39 0.40 6.99 10.87
C LEU A 39 -0.53 8.12 11.38
N PRO A 40 -0.08 9.40 11.45
CA PRO A 40 -0.96 10.54 11.67
C PRO A 40 -2.14 10.67 10.69
N ALA A 41 -1.95 10.40 9.39
CA ALA A 41 -3.00 10.48 8.39
C ALA A 41 -4.09 9.40 8.60
N ILE A 42 -3.69 8.18 8.99
CA ILE A 42 -4.62 7.10 9.33
C ILE A 42 -5.45 7.46 10.57
N HIS A 43 -4.81 8.00 11.62
CA HIS A 43 -5.50 8.46 12.82
C HIS A 43 -6.51 9.57 12.53
N ARG A 44 -6.13 10.56 11.70
CA ARG A 44 -7.06 11.63 11.29
C ARG A 44 -8.26 11.10 10.51
N GLY A 45 -8.05 10.10 9.64
CA GLY A 45 -9.12 9.41 8.92
C GLY A 45 -10.09 8.70 9.88
N LEU A 46 -9.56 7.96 10.86
CA LEU A 46 -10.36 7.27 11.88
C LEU A 46 -11.18 8.25 12.74
N ASP A 47 -10.60 9.36 13.17
CA ASP A 47 -11.31 10.39 13.93
C ASP A 47 -12.43 11.04 13.12
N SER A 48 -12.22 11.25 11.83
CA SER A 48 -13.24 11.79 10.92
C SER A 48 -14.43 10.83 10.77
N ILE A 49 -14.16 9.53 10.62
CA ILE A 49 -15.19 8.48 10.58
C ILE A 49 -15.94 8.38 11.91
N LYS A 50 -15.23 8.50 13.04
CA LYS A 50 -15.84 8.49 14.37
C LYS A 50 -16.77 9.69 14.57
N LYS A 51 -16.37 10.90 14.15
CA LYS A 51 -17.21 12.11 14.20
C LYS A 51 -18.45 12.02 13.29
N LEU A 52 -18.34 11.33 12.15
CA LEU A 52 -19.47 11.00 11.28
C LEU A 52 -20.44 10.03 11.97
N LYS A 53 -19.93 8.97 12.59
CA LYS A 53 -20.74 8.00 13.36
C LYS A 53 -21.45 8.66 14.55
N GLU A 54 -20.80 9.62 15.22
CA GLU A 54 -21.35 10.40 16.33
C GLU A 54 -22.38 11.46 15.89
N GLY A 55 -22.65 11.60 14.58
CA GLY A 55 -23.65 12.54 14.06
C GLY A 55 -23.26 14.02 14.21
N LYS A 56 -21.99 14.31 14.51
CA LYS A 56 -21.47 15.68 14.74
C LYS A 56 -21.05 16.40 13.45
N VAL A 57 -21.10 15.71 12.32
CA VAL A 57 -20.75 16.25 10.99
C VAL A 57 -22.00 16.25 10.13
N LYS A 58 -22.32 17.39 9.52
CA LYS A 58 -23.42 17.52 8.57
C LYS A 58 -23.19 16.49 7.45
N THR A 59 -24.19 15.68 7.15
CA THR A 59 -24.15 14.67 6.09
C THR A 59 -23.96 15.36 4.73
N THR A 60 -22.71 15.58 4.32
CA THR A 60 -22.38 15.87 2.92
C THR A 60 -22.31 14.54 2.17
N ASN A 61 -22.70 14.58 0.90
CA ASN A 61 -22.66 13.40 0.04
C ASN A 61 -21.20 12.89 -0.03
N ALA A 62 -20.98 11.58 -0.01
CA ALA A 62 -19.64 10.98 0.03
C ALA A 62 -18.69 11.54 -1.06
N ARG A 63 -19.23 11.98 -2.20
CA ARG A 63 -18.47 12.65 -3.27
C ARG A 63 -17.90 14.02 -2.89
N GLN A 64 -18.64 14.82 -2.11
CA GLN A 64 -18.18 16.13 -1.64
C GLN A 64 -17.06 15.97 -0.60
N PHE A 65 -17.24 15.03 0.33
CA PHE A 65 -16.22 14.71 1.33
C PHE A 65 -14.91 14.21 0.70
N LEU A 66 -14.99 13.34 -0.31
CA LEU A 66 -13.80 12.89 -1.05
C LEU A 66 -13.13 14.02 -1.84
N ALA A 67 -13.90 14.99 -2.34
CA ALA A 67 -13.35 16.15 -3.02
C ALA A 67 -12.62 17.09 -2.04
N GLU A 68 -13.19 17.34 -0.86
CA GLU A 68 -12.57 18.13 0.21
C GLU A 68 -11.26 17.49 0.70
N LEU A 69 -11.26 16.18 0.96
CA LEU A 69 -10.04 15.46 1.35
C LEU A 69 -8.96 15.51 0.28
N LYS A 70 -9.33 15.42 -1.01
CA LYS A 70 -8.39 15.51 -2.12
C LYS A 70 -7.80 16.92 -2.24
N GLU A 71 -8.61 17.94 -2.01
CA GLU A 71 -8.18 19.34 -2.03
C GLU A 71 -7.26 19.68 -0.85
N GLU A 72 -7.54 19.16 0.34
CA GLU A 72 -6.67 19.34 1.52
C GLU A 72 -5.32 18.61 1.37
N LEU A 73 -5.31 17.39 0.80
CA LEU A 73 -4.06 16.67 0.50
C LEU A 73 -3.16 17.42 -0.47
N LEU A 74 -3.73 18.14 -1.45
CA LEU A 74 -2.99 18.97 -2.41
C LEU A 74 -2.43 20.26 -1.81
N ARG A 75 -2.98 20.74 -0.68
CA ARG A 75 -2.48 21.95 0.02
C ARG A 75 -1.38 21.66 1.04
N CYS A 76 -1.20 20.39 1.43
CA CYS A 76 -0.18 19.95 2.37
C CYS A 76 1.06 19.33 1.69
N ALA A 77 1.08 19.27 0.35
CA ALA A 77 2.25 18.91 -0.47
C ALA A 77 2.92 20.18 -1.00
#